data_AF-A0A0C5DSH0-F1
#
_entry.id   AF-A0A0C5DSH0-F1
#
_cell.length_a   1.000
_cell.length_b   1.000
_cell.length_c   1.000
_cell.angle_alpha   90.00
_cell.angle_beta   90.00
_cell.angle_gamma   90.00
#
_symmetry.space_group_name_H-M   'P 1'
#
loop_
_entity.id
_entity.type
_entity.pdbx_description
1 polymer ?
#
loop_
_entity_poly.entity_id
_entity_poly.type
_entity_poly.pdbx_seq_one_letter_code
_entity_poly.pdbx_strand_id
1 'polypeptide(L)'
;MKAWRIAIALSFLLLGGCLVSFREPLPADQAAPAQLLGKWTGKNAWGEPLTLQLTRVGPNRYQAVVSAKGQPQRHDTYPFTVSRHGSRWYLSAALPQALGGHFAIAGFELTDKHELVLYQLDLEQINQARGQNALQGTPFATGDGDGVLIDSPLPQVFAYLDDPANSDVFVEAARFQRSGK
;
A
#
# COMPACT_ATOMS: atom_id res chain seq x y z
N MET A 1 13.26 32.82 -7.15
CA MET A 1 12.42 31.99 -8.07
C MET A 1 12.63 30.48 -7.88
N LYS A 2 12.56 29.96 -6.64
CA LYS A 2 12.65 28.50 -6.35
C LYS A 2 11.62 28.01 -5.30
N ALA A 3 11.09 28.91 -4.46
CA ALA A 3 10.12 28.57 -3.42
C ALA A 3 8.71 28.21 -3.97
N TRP A 4 8.30 28.81 -5.10
CA TRP A 4 7.01 28.51 -5.74
C TRP A 4 6.94 27.07 -6.28
N ARG A 5 8.05 26.52 -6.81
CA ARG A 5 8.05 25.14 -7.36
C ARG A 5 7.98 24.07 -6.27
N ILE A 6 8.48 24.38 -5.06
CA ILE A 6 8.35 23.52 -3.86
C ILE A 6 6.90 23.48 -3.38
N ALA A 7 6.14 24.58 -3.55
CA ALA A 7 4.71 24.62 -3.24
C ALA A 7 3.85 23.82 -4.25
N ILE A 8 4.26 23.73 -5.52
CA ILE A 8 3.55 22.91 -6.52
C ILE A 8 3.77 21.41 -6.29
N ALA A 9 4.98 20.97 -5.93
CA ALA A 9 5.22 19.60 -5.49
C ALA A 9 4.44 19.26 -4.20
N LEU A 10 4.33 20.23 -3.27
CA LEU A 10 3.46 20.14 -2.09
C LEU A 10 1.97 20.01 -2.43
N SER A 11 1.50 20.56 -3.56
CA SER A 11 0.10 20.45 -3.99
C SER A 11 -0.26 19.14 -4.71
N PHE A 12 0.72 18.43 -5.30
CA PHE A 12 0.50 17.08 -5.83
C PHE A 12 0.38 16.02 -4.72
N LEU A 13 0.97 16.28 -3.55
CA LEU A 13 0.90 15.45 -2.33
C LEU A 13 -0.44 15.56 -1.57
N LEU A 14 -1.31 16.51 -1.92
CA LEU A 14 -2.40 16.92 -1.02
C LEU A 14 -3.80 16.38 -1.31
N LEU A 15 -4.14 15.79 -2.47
CA LEU A 15 -5.55 15.50 -2.76
C LEU A 15 -5.92 14.18 -3.47
N GLY A 16 -5.00 13.28 -3.80
CA GLY A 16 -5.40 11.98 -4.34
C GLY A 16 -4.22 11.15 -4.85
N GLY A 17 -4.29 9.84 -4.59
CA GLY A 17 -3.11 8.98 -4.52
C GLY A 17 -2.42 8.78 -5.87
N CYS A 18 -1.16 9.21 -5.95
CA CYS A 18 -0.20 8.63 -6.90
C CYS A 18 -0.19 7.11 -6.67
N LEU A 19 -0.62 6.34 -7.67
CA LEU A 19 -0.96 4.94 -7.45
C LEU A 19 -0.16 3.99 -8.33
N VAL A 20 0.42 2.97 -7.70
CA VAL A 20 1.01 1.83 -8.38
C VAL A 20 0.05 0.65 -8.23
N SER A 21 -0.46 0.16 -9.36
CA SER A 21 -1.40 -0.96 -9.41
C SER A 21 -0.85 -2.14 -10.21
N PHE A 22 -1.40 -3.32 -9.96
CA PHE A 22 -0.95 -4.60 -10.49
C PHE A 22 -2.15 -5.38 -11.01
N ARG A 23 -2.02 -6.03 -12.18
CA ARG A 23 -3.15 -6.77 -12.81
C ARG A 23 -3.66 -7.91 -11.94
N GLU A 24 -2.75 -8.59 -11.24
CA GLU A 24 -3.05 -9.77 -10.44
C GLU A 24 -2.79 -9.50 -8.96
N PRO A 25 -3.61 -10.06 -8.06
CA PRO A 25 -3.31 -10.00 -6.63
C PRO A 25 -2.14 -10.92 -6.30
N LEU A 26 -1.57 -10.75 -5.11
CA LEU A 26 -0.70 -11.78 -4.56
C LEU A 26 -1.48 -13.09 -4.35
N PRO A 27 -0.86 -14.24 -4.69
CA PRO A 27 -1.49 -15.54 -4.46
C PRO A 27 -1.81 -15.74 -2.97
N ALA A 28 -2.87 -16.49 -2.69
CA ALA A 28 -3.27 -16.84 -1.32
C ALA A 28 -2.56 -18.13 -0.85
N ASP A 29 -1.26 -18.24 -1.10
CA ASP A 29 -0.44 -19.42 -0.78
C ASP A 29 0.18 -19.37 0.62
N GLN A 30 0.42 -18.16 1.15
CA GLN A 30 1.06 -17.94 2.44
C GLN A 30 0.11 -17.43 3.53
N ALA A 31 0.35 -17.89 4.76
CA ALA A 31 -0.40 -17.44 5.93
C ALA A 31 0.22 -16.15 6.49
N ALA A 32 -0.64 -15.18 6.84
CA ALA A 32 -0.22 -13.99 7.54
C ALA A 32 0.29 -14.33 8.95
N PRO A 33 1.25 -13.55 9.48
CA PRO A 33 1.67 -13.70 10.86
C PRO A 33 0.46 -13.45 11.77
N ALA A 34 0.28 -14.30 12.78
CA ALA A 34 -0.89 -14.24 13.66
C ALA A 34 -1.03 -12.85 14.33
N GLN A 35 0.10 -12.20 14.58
CA GLN A 35 0.19 -10.86 15.14
C GLN A 35 -0.39 -9.79 14.22
N LEU A 36 -0.54 -10.01 12.91
CA LEU A 36 -1.17 -9.04 12.00
C LEU A 36 -2.66 -8.86 12.32
N LEU A 37 -3.34 -9.94 12.71
CA LEU A 37 -4.79 -9.92 12.91
C LEU A 37 -5.16 -9.21 14.21
N GLY A 38 -6.26 -8.47 14.18
CA GLY A 38 -6.76 -7.71 15.32
C GLY A 38 -7.12 -6.27 14.99
N LYS A 39 -7.31 -5.48 16.04
CA LYS A 39 -7.68 -4.07 15.96
C LYS A 39 -6.43 -3.20 16.12
N TRP A 40 -6.34 -2.21 15.24
CA TRP A 40 -5.25 -1.27 15.11
C TRP A 40 -5.80 0.15 15.08
N THR A 41 -5.09 1.09 15.68
CA THR A 41 -5.46 2.51 15.75
C THR A 41 -4.29 3.36 15.35
N GLY A 42 -4.52 4.35 14.51
CA GLY A 42 -3.47 5.22 13.98
C GLY A 42 -4.05 6.55 13.54
N LYS A 43 -3.27 7.28 12.74
CA LYS A 43 -3.71 8.52 12.10
C LYS A 43 -3.44 8.42 10.60
N ASN A 44 -4.29 9.03 9.79
CA ASN A 44 -4.02 9.21 8.36
C ASN A 44 -3.00 10.34 8.14
N ALA A 45 -2.67 10.63 6.87
CA ALA A 45 -1.72 11.68 6.47
C ALA A 45 -2.11 13.09 6.96
N TRP A 46 -3.40 13.32 7.25
CA TRP A 46 -3.92 14.60 7.78
C TRP A 46 -4.03 14.63 9.32
N GLY A 47 -3.54 13.59 10.01
CA GLY A 47 -3.57 13.50 11.46
C GLY A 47 -4.90 13.06 12.06
N GLU A 48 -5.87 12.68 11.23
CA GLU A 48 -7.20 12.24 11.67
C GLU A 48 -7.15 10.80 12.19
N PRO A 49 -7.85 10.47 13.30
CA PRO A 49 -7.83 9.11 13.84
C PRO A 49 -8.49 8.09 12.92
N LEU A 50 -7.76 7.01 12.66
CA LEU A 50 -8.21 5.86 11.88
C LEU A 50 -8.18 4.60 12.75
N THR A 51 -9.18 3.73 12.58
CA THR A 51 -9.17 2.37 13.11
C THR A 51 -9.14 1.39 11.96
N LEU A 52 -8.29 0.38 12.09
CA LEU A 52 -8.15 -0.72 11.14
C LEU A 52 -8.43 -2.04 11.88
N GLN A 53 -9.39 -2.80 11.39
CA GLN A 53 -9.68 -4.15 11.89
C GLN A 53 -9.27 -5.16 10.82
N LEU A 54 -8.34 -6.04 11.15
CA LEU A 54 -7.84 -7.09 10.27
C LEU A 54 -8.37 -8.45 10.75
N THR A 55 -9.08 -9.17 9.89
CA THR A 55 -9.68 -10.48 10.19
C THR A 55 -9.33 -11.51 9.13
N ARG A 56 -9.31 -12.78 9.54
CA ARG A 56 -9.22 -13.92 8.60
C ARG A 56 -10.63 -14.28 8.14
N VAL A 57 -10.83 -14.38 6.82
CA VAL A 57 -12.13 -14.73 6.20
C VAL A 57 -12.07 -16.06 5.43
N GLY A 58 -10.88 -16.62 5.24
CA GLY A 58 -10.70 -17.94 4.64
C GLY A 58 -9.24 -18.44 4.72
N PRO A 59 -8.93 -19.58 4.09
CA PRO A 59 -7.56 -20.06 3.98
C PRO A 59 -6.70 -19.00 3.28
N ASN A 60 -5.73 -18.45 4.00
CA ASN A 60 -4.83 -17.38 3.53
C ASN A 60 -5.52 -16.16 2.91
N ARG A 61 -6.78 -15.92 3.28
CA ARG A 61 -7.57 -14.77 2.84
C ARG A 61 -8.02 -13.95 4.03
N TYR A 62 -7.88 -12.65 3.92
CA TYR A 62 -8.07 -11.71 4.99
C TYR A 62 -8.95 -10.54 4.53
N GLN A 63 -9.46 -9.80 5.50
CA GLN A 63 -10.28 -8.63 5.25
C GLN A 63 -9.83 -7.51 6.18
N ALA A 64 -9.65 -6.33 5.59
CA ALA A 64 -9.38 -5.09 6.27
C ALA A 64 -10.68 -4.27 6.32
N VAL A 65 -11.08 -3.85 7.50
CA VAL A 65 -12.18 -2.90 7.69
C VAL A 65 -11.59 -1.62 8.25
N VAL A 66 -11.68 -0.55 7.47
CA VAL A 66 -11.16 0.77 7.80
C VAL A 66 -12.31 1.63 8.31
N SER A 67 -12.10 2.35 9.41
CA SER A 67 -13.12 3.22 10.00
C SER A 67 -12.49 4.55 10.43
N ALA A 68 -12.98 5.64 9.87
CA ALA A 68 -12.57 7.00 10.25
C ALA A 68 -13.43 7.54 11.41
N LYS A 69 -12.80 8.26 12.34
CA LYS A 69 -13.53 8.87 13.46
C LYS A 69 -14.52 9.92 12.93
N GLY A 70 -15.80 9.80 13.32
CA GLY A 70 -16.87 10.69 12.85
C GLY A 70 -17.67 10.17 11.65
N GLN A 71 -17.23 9.08 11.01
CA GLN A 71 -17.99 8.38 9.97
C GLN A 71 -18.20 6.89 10.33
N PRO A 72 -18.83 6.59 11.48
CA PRO A 72 -18.94 5.21 11.97
C PRO A 72 -19.78 4.29 11.07
N GLN A 73 -20.53 4.83 10.09
CA GLN A 73 -21.27 4.01 9.12
C GLN A 73 -20.52 3.79 7.81
N ARG A 74 -19.39 4.49 7.59
CA ARG A 74 -18.55 4.31 6.41
C ARG A 74 -17.41 3.35 6.77
N HIS A 75 -17.69 2.07 6.57
CA HIS A 75 -16.71 1.00 6.73
C HIS A 75 -16.21 0.57 5.35
N ASP A 76 -15.08 1.11 4.93
CA ASP A 76 -14.46 0.64 3.71
C ASP A 76 -13.83 -0.73 3.98
N THR A 77 -14.27 -1.72 3.21
CA THR A 77 -13.90 -3.12 3.38
C THR A 77 -13.05 -3.57 2.21
N TYR A 78 -11.84 -4.04 2.50
CA TYR A 78 -10.88 -4.46 1.49
C TYR A 78 -10.47 -5.91 1.73
N PRO A 79 -10.82 -6.85 0.83
CA PRO A 79 -10.24 -8.18 0.88
C PRO A 79 -8.76 -8.09 0.51
N PHE A 80 -7.92 -8.84 1.21
CA PHE A 80 -6.49 -8.87 0.94
C PHE A 80 -5.86 -10.26 1.14
N THR A 81 -4.74 -10.47 0.46
CA THR A 81 -3.82 -11.58 0.63
C THR A 81 -2.47 -11.06 1.11
N VAL A 82 -1.60 -11.96 1.57
CA VAL A 82 -0.24 -11.61 1.96
C VAL A 82 0.74 -12.59 1.36
N SER A 83 1.97 -12.15 1.15
CA SER A 83 3.09 -12.99 0.78
C SER A 83 4.34 -12.51 1.53
N ARG A 84 5.21 -13.45 1.91
CA ARG A 84 6.52 -13.12 2.45
C ARG A 84 7.57 -13.40 1.39
N HIS A 85 8.45 -12.42 1.19
CA HIS A 85 9.59 -12.51 0.29
C HIS A 85 10.83 -12.01 1.03
N GLY A 86 11.80 -12.92 1.24
CA GLY A 86 12.96 -12.65 2.09
C GLY A 86 12.56 -12.19 3.50
N SER A 87 13.02 -11.00 3.88
CA SER A 87 12.71 -10.38 5.19
C SER A 87 11.42 -9.56 5.19
N ARG A 88 10.85 -9.22 4.02
CA ARG A 88 9.73 -8.29 3.92
C ARG A 88 8.40 -9.03 3.77
N TRP A 89 7.38 -8.51 4.44
CA TRP A 89 6.01 -8.91 4.22
C TRP A 89 5.35 -7.98 3.23
N TYR A 90 4.54 -8.56 2.36
CA TYR A 90 3.72 -7.87 1.38
C TYR A 90 2.26 -8.20 1.61
N LEU A 91 1.39 -7.23 1.33
CA LEU A 91 -0.04 -7.42 1.21
C LEU A 91 -0.51 -7.00 -0.18
N SER A 92 -1.62 -7.58 -0.62
CA SER A 92 -2.29 -7.17 -1.84
C SER A 92 -3.78 -7.05 -1.63
N ALA A 93 -4.33 -5.90 -2.01
CA ALA A 93 -5.76 -5.59 -1.88
C ALA A 93 -6.32 -5.06 -3.19
N ALA A 94 -7.58 -5.39 -3.48
CA ALA A 94 -8.28 -4.84 -4.62
C ALA A 94 -8.54 -3.35 -4.42
N LEU A 95 -8.34 -2.56 -5.48
CA LEU A 95 -8.58 -1.13 -5.47
C LEU A 95 -9.97 -0.81 -6.03
N PRO A 96 -10.66 0.23 -5.52
CA PRO A 96 -11.86 0.77 -6.13
C PRO A 96 -11.63 1.17 -7.59
N GLN A 97 -12.65 0.99 -8.45
CA GLN A 97 -12.56 1.39 -9.86
C GLN A 97 -12.26 2.88 -10.05
N ALA A 98 -12.71 3.74 -9.12
CA ALA A 98 -12.42 5.16 -9.13
C ALA A 98 -10.90 5.46 -9.03
N LEU A 99 -10.14 4.56 -8.41
CA LEU A 99 -8.68 4.62 -8.30
C LEU A 99 -7.98 3.84 -9.42
N GLY A 100 -8.66 3.53 -10.54
CA GLY A 100 -8.09 2.75 -11.64
C GLY A 100 -8.22 1.23 -11.47
N GLY A 101 -8.83 0.75 -10.39
CA GLY A 101 -9.10 -0.67 -10.19
C GLY A 101 -7.84 -1.53 -10.00
N HIS A 102 -7.95 -2.82 -10.32
CA HIS A 102 -6.88 -3.80 -10.15
C HIS A 102 -6.47 -3.99 -8.67
N PHE A 103 -5.18 -4.21 -8.40
CA PHE A 103 -4.67 -4.51 -7.06
C PHE A 103 -3.53 -3.59 -6.69
N ALA A 104 -3.49 -3.14 -5.43
CA ALA A 104 -2.30 -2.54 -4.84
C ALA A 104 -1.45 -3.63 -4.20
N ILE A 105 -0.12 -3.50 -4.31
CA ILE A 105 0.83 -4.25 -3.47
C ILE A 105 1.50 -3.24 -2.54
N ALA A 106 1.51 -3.55 -1.26
CA ALA A 106 2.16 -2.73 -0.23
C ALA A 106 3.05 -3.61 0.65
N GLY A 107 4.15 -3.04 1.13
CA GLY A 107 4.96 -3.64 2.18
C GLY A 107 4.30 -3.44 3.55
N PHE A 108 4.52 -4.35 4.48
CA PHE A 108 4.20 -4.09 5.87
C PHE A 108 5.23 -4.67 6.83
N GLU A 109 5.27 -4.12 8.03
CA GLU A 109 6.11 -4.57 9.13
C GLU A 109 5.33 -4.58 10.44
N LEU A 110 5.59 -5.60 11.26
CA LEU A 110 5.16 -5.66 12.65
C LEU A 110 6.38 -5.42 13.53
N THR A 111 6.45 -4.26 14.18
CA THR A 111 7.63 -3.86 14.96
C THR A 111 7.63 -4.51 16.34
N ASP A 112 8.79 -4.53 17.00
CA ASP A 112 8.94 -4.99 18.39
C ASP A 112 8.08 -4.19 19.39
N LYS A 113 7.69 -2.98 19.01
CA LYS A 113 6.79 -2.11 19.79
C LYS A 113 5.30 -2.42 19.56
N HIS A 114 4.99 -3.53 18.89
CA HIS A 114 3.63 -3.91 18.52
C HIS A 114 2.93 -2.85 17.65
N GLU A 115 3.69 -2.26 16.73
CA GLU A 115 3.16 -1.35 15.72
C GLU A 115 3.02 -2.09 14.38
N LEU A 116 2.01 -1.71 13.62
CA LEU A 116 1.86 -2.08 12.21
C LEU A 116 2.26 -0.88 11.36
N VAL A 117 3.31 -1.04 10.57
CA VAL A 117 3.76 -0.02 9.61
C VAL A 117 3.40 -0.51 8.21
N LEU A 118 2.72 0.34 7.43
CA LEU A 118 2.39 0.09 6.04
C LEU A 118 3.28 0.96 5.17
N TYR A 119 3.87 0.35 4.14
CA TYR A 119 4.71 0.99 3.15
C TYR A 119 4.05 0.91 1.79
N GLN A 120 3.81 2.05 1.16
CA GLN A 120 3.37 2.11 -0.23
C GLN A 120 4.57 2.18 -1.16
N LEU A 121 4.34 1.88 -2.44
CA LEU A 121 5.35 2.07 -3.49
C LEU A 121 5.36 3.52 -3.95
N ASP A 122 6.55 4.09 -4.04
CA ASP A 122 6.75 5.42 -4.57
C ASP A 122 6.58 5.43 -6.10
N LEU A 123 5.63 6.24 -6.59
CA LEU A 123 5.29 6.29 -8.01
C LEU A 123 6.43 6.85 -8.86
N GLU A 124 7.22 7.79 -8.34
CA GLU A 124 8.33 8.39 -9.08
C GLU A 124 9.45 7.36 -9.27
N GLN A 125 9.81 6.64 -8.21
CA GLN A 125 10.78 5.55 -8.26
C GLN A 125 10.32 4.40 -9.17
N ILE A 126 9.03 4.06 -9.15
CA ILE A 126 8.47 3.07 -10.08
C ILE A 126 8.53 3.57 -11.54
N ASN A 127 8.25 4.85 -11.78
CA ASN A 127 8.39 5.43 -13.12
C ASN A 127 9.85 5.47 -13.59
N GLN A 128 10.79 5.71 -12.69
CA GLN A 128 12.22 5.61 -12.97
C GLN A 128 12.61 4.18 -13.34
N ALA A 129 12.16 3.18 -12.57
CA ALA A 129 12.39 1.77 -12.87
C ALA A 129 11.83 1.38 -14.25
N ARG A 130 10.68 1.95 -14.63
CA ARG A 130 10.12 1.80 -15.98
C ARG A 130 10.99 2.44 -17.05
N GLY A 131 11.47 3.66 -16.82
CA GLY A 131 12.40 4.35 -17.73
C GLY A 131 13.72 3.60 -17.94
N GLN A 132 14.13 2.80 -16.95
CA GLN A 132 15.31 1.93 -17.00
C GLN A 132 15.01 0.51 -17.54
N ASN A 133 13.76 0.22 -17.92
CA ASN A 133 13.27 -1.11 -18.32
C ASN A 133 13.41 -2.20 -17.23
N ALA A 134 13.61 -1.83 -15.96
CA ALA A 134 13.61 -2.77 -14.85
C ALA A 134 12.19 -3.32 -14.58
N LEU A 135 11.18 -2.46 -14.78
CA LEU A 135 9.76 -2.80 -14.72
C LEU A 135 9.05 -2.37 -16.00
N GLN A 136 7.98 -3.08 -16.36
CA GLN A 136 7.09 -2.72 -17.44
C GLN A 136 5.75 -2.29 -16.86
N GLY A 137 5.12 -1.31 -17.50
CA GLY A 137 3.81 -0.85 -17.08
C GLY A 137 3.29 0.28 -17.94
N THR A 138 1.99 0.53 -17.82
CA THR A 138 1.26 1.54 -18.57
C THR A 138 0.81 2.65 -17.64
N PRO A 139 1.16 3.92 -17.90
CA PRO A 139 0.68 5.03 -17.08
C PRO A 139 -0.82 5.26 -17.34
N PHE A 140 -1.54 5.68 -16.31
CA PHE A 140 -2.94 6.09 -16.39
C PHE A 140 -3.17 7.32 -15.51
N ALA A 141 -4.27 8.02 -15.72
CA ALA A 141 -4.71 9.11 -14.86
C ALA A 141 -6.02 8.73 -14.17
N THR A 142 -6.17 9.11 -12.91
CA THR A 142 -7.41 9.03 -12.15
C THR A 142 -7.92 10.43 -11.82
N GLY A 143 -9.15 10.55 -11.32
CA GLY A 143 -9.63 11.82 -10.78
C GLY A 143 -8.81 12.33 -9.59
N ASP A 144 -8.06 11.44 -8.95
CA ASP A 144 -7.29 11.68 -7.73
C ASP A 144 -5.80 11.91 -8.02
N GLY A 145 -5.28 11.46 -9.16
CA GLY A 145 -3.87 11.65 -9.54
C GLY A 145 -3.38 10.66 -10.60
N ASP A 146 -2.12 10.81 -11.00
CA ASP A 146 -1.46 9.89 -11.94
C ASP A 146 -1.21 8.53 -11.30
N GLY A 147 -1.18 7.49 -12.13
CA GLY A 147 -0.91 6.13 -11.71
C GLY A 147 -0.19 5.33 -12.77
N VAL A 148 0.28 4.14 -12.39
CA VAL A 148 0.94 3.19 -13.26
C VAL A 148 0.37 1.80 -12.99
N LEU A 149 -0.10 1.15 -14.06
CA LEU A 149 -0.44 -0.27 -14.04
C LEU A 149 0.81 -1.06 -14.42
N ILE A 150 1.35 -1.82 -13.47
CA ILE A 150 2.50 -2.69 -13.70
C ILE A 150 2.05 -3.93 -14.47
N ASP A 151 2.75 -4.15 -15.57
CA ASP A 151 2.54 -5.24 -16.52
C ASP A 151 3.61 -6.34 -16.40
N SER A 152 4.68 -6.06 -15.64
CA SER A 152 5.70 -7.07 -15.29
C SER A 152 5.09 -8.23 -14.50
N PRO A 153 5.52 -9.47 -14.76
CA PRO A 153 5.10 -10.63 -13.99
C PRO A 153 5.60 -10.54 -12.53
N LEU A 154 4.84 -11.08 -11.58
CA LEU A 154 5.16 -11.00 -10.15
C LEU A 154 6.60 -11.42 -9.80
N PRO A 155 7.21 -12.47 -10.37
CA PRO A 155 8.61 -12.80 -10.11
C PRO A 155 9.59 -11.67 -10.46
N GLN A 156 9.35 -10.95 -11.56
CA GLN A 156 10.17 -9.79 -11.94
C GLN A 156 9.93 -8.61 -10.99
N VAL A 157 8.66 -8.38 -10.62
CA VAL A 157 8.29 -7.33 -9.64
C VAL A 157 9.03 -7.57 -8.32
N PHE A 158 8.97 -8.79 -7.79
CA PHE A 158 9.65 -9.13 -6.54
C PHE A 158 11.17 -9.11 -6.65
N ALA A 159 11.74 -9.54 -7.78
CA ALA A 159 13.19 -9.40 -8.00
C ALA A 159 13.64 -7.92 -7.89
N TYR A 160 12.83 -6.98 -8.38
CA TYR A 160 13.09 -5.55 -8.22
C TYR A 160 12.86 -5.06 -6.78
N LEU A 161 11.72 -5.38 -6.18
CA LEU A 161 11.31 -4.90 -4.86
C LEU A 161 12.16 -5.47 -3.70
N ASP A 162 12.68 -6.68 -3.87
CA ASP A 162 13.50 -7.35 -2.87
C ASP A 162 14.99 -6.98 -2.98
N ASP A 163 15.41 -6.31 -4.06
CA ASP A 163 16.78 -5.81 -4.21
C ASP A 163 17.03 -4.68 -3.19
N PRO A 164 18.02 -4.83 -2.28
CA PRO A 164 18.37 -3.78 -1.33
C PRO A 164 18.72 -2.44 -1.97
N ALA A 165 19.19 -2.42 -3.23
CA ALA A 165 19.46 -1.19 -3.97
C ALA A 165 18.20 -0.36 -4.26
N ASN A 166 17.01 -1.00 -4.20
CA ASN A 166 15.72 -0.37 -4.46
C ASN A 166 14.91 -0.14 -3.17
N SER A 167 15.55 -0.18 -1.99
CA SER A 167 14.85 -0.02 -0.70
C SER A 167 14.02 1.27 -0.61
N ASP A 168 14.49 2.34 -1.28
CA ASP A 168 13.88 3.66 -1.28
C ASP A 168 12.56 3.73 -2.08
N VAL A 169 12.18 2.65 -2.77
CA VAL A 169 10.85 2.54 -3.40
C VAL A 169 9.73 2.43 -2.37
N PHE A 170 10.04 2.06 -1.12
CA PHE A 170 9.07 1.92 -0.04
C PHE A 170 8.99 3.19 0.80
N VAL A 171 7.82 3.82 0.81
CA VAL A 171 7.55 5.01 1.61
C VAL A 171 6.51 4.67 2.67
N GLU A 172 6.77 5.03 3.93
CA GLU A 172 5.81 4.84 5.02
C GLU A 172 4.52 5.60 4.71
N ALA A 173 3.43 4.85 4.53
CA ALA A 173 2.11 5.38 4.22
C ALA A 173 1.27 5.56 5.49
N ALA A 174 1.41 4.65 6.45
CA ALA A 174 0.69 4.70 7.70
C ALA A 174 1.36 3.87 8.79
N ARG A 175 1.18 4.33 10.04
CA ARG A 175 1.60 3.62 11.25
C ARG A 175 0.44 3.49 12.21
N PHE A 176 0.24 2.27 12.69
CA PHE A 176 -0.82 1.94 13.63
C PHE A 176 -0.25 1.29 14.88
N GLN A 177 -0.87 1.58 16.01
CA GLN A 177 -0.64 0.90 17.27
C GLN A 177 -1.74 -0.13 17.51
N ARG A 178 -1.38 -1.24 18.14
CA ARG A 178 -2.35 -2.26 18.56
C ARG A 178 -3.36 -1.63 19.53
N SER A 179 -4.65 -1.78 19.25
CA SER A 179 -5.68 -1.29 20.19
C SER A 179 -5.73 -2.16 21.44
N GLY A 180 -5.79 -1.54 22.62
CA GLY A 180 -5.95 -2.23 23.90
C GLY A 180 -4.66 -2.67 24.58
N LYS A 181 -3.52 -2.08 24.23
CA LYS A 181 -2.27 -2.14 25.00
C LYS A 181 -1.82 -0.74 25.38
#